data_AF-A0AAD6QX45-F1
#
_entry.id   AF-A0AAD6QX45-F1
#
_cell.length_a   1.000
_cell.length_b   1.000
_cell.length_c   1.000
_cell.angle_alpha   90.00
_cell.angle_beta   90.00
_cell.angle_gamma   90.00
#
_symmetry.space_group_name_H-M   'P 1'
#
loop_
_entity.id
_entity.type
_entity.pdbx_description
1 polymer ?
#
loop_
_entity_poly.entity_id
_entity_poly.type
_entity_poly.pdbx_seq_one_letter_code
_entity_poly.pdbx_strand_id
1 'polypeptide(L)'
;MDSSTALFDQLKVAEPFFLLAGPNVIESEEHILRMANHLKTISTKYVSYASVNAFNFEKNDVFVARVGLPLVFKSSFDKANRTSSKSFRGPGMSEGLKILEKVKIAYDIPIVTDVHETIQCEPVGKVADIIQIPAFLCRQTDLLVAAAKTGKIINIKKGQFCAPSVMSNSAEKVRLAGNPNVMVCERGTMFGYSDLIVDPRNLEWMREANCPVVADITHSLQQPAGRKLDGGGVASGGLRELIPCIARTAVAVGVDGIFMEVHDDPLNAPVDGPTQWPLRHLEELLEELVAIAERLNCPTRGHSSQGDQVLSSRTCCFTRVAASLNVDLAMSHGDISGEPFSTPEAVGNINVGIPKTSEAASNLIQRLMLADLDPAAAKSAVGILGPFLSAFSFLFIVRIVMSWYPKLPVGKFPYVLVYAPTEPLLIPTRKLIPPLGGVDVTPVVWFGLLSFLNEILVGPQGLLVLLSQQIS
;
A
#
# COMPACT_ATOMS: atom_id res chain seq x y z
N MET A 1 5.55 11.00 33.26
CA MET A 1 5.62 10.34 31.94
C MET A 1 6.83 10.89 31.22
N ASP A 2 7.62 10.05 30.57
CA ASP A 2 8.68 10.52 29.64
C ASP A 2 8.03 11.36 28.53
N SER A 3 8.70 12.42 28.07
CA SER A 3 8.17 13.35 27.06
C SER A 3 7.83 12.62 25.75
N SER A 4 8.60 11.56 25.43
CA SER A 4 8.39 10.72 24.26
C SER A 4 7.07 9.95 24.31
N THR A 5 6.70 9.42 25.48
CA THR A 5 5.42 8.71 25.68
C THR A 5 4.24 9.66 25.56
N ALA A 6 4.33 10.86 26.15
CA ALA A 6 3.27 11.85 26.05
C ALA A 6 2.99 12.27 24.60
N LEU A 7 4.06 12.52 23.82
CA LEU A 7 3.92 12.79 22.38
C LEU A 7 3.34 11.58 21.63
N PHE A 8 3.79 10.37 21.94
CA PHE A 8 3.27 9.16 21.29
C PHE A 8 1.77 8.97 21.51
N ASP A 9 1.32 9.13 22.76
CA ASP A 9 -0.10 9.04 23.12
C ASP A 9 -0.91 10.14 22.42
N GLN A 10 -0.39 11.36 22.34
CA GLN A 10 -1.00 12.46 21.59
C GLN A 10 -1.16 12.13 20.10
N LEU A 11 -0.12 11.59 19.45
CA LEU A 11 -0.16 11.22 18.04
C LEU A 11 -1.13 10.05 17.79
N LYS A 12 -1.21 9.10 18.72
CA LYS A 12 -2.08 7.92 18.61
C LYS A 12 -3.56 8.25 18.62
N VAL A 13 -3.95 9.33 19.30
CA VAL A 13 -5.35 9.80 19.38
C VAL A 13 -5.62 11.02 18.50
N ALA A 14 -4.67 11.37 17.64
CA ALA A 14 -4.80 12.52 16.75
C ALA A 14 -5.91 12.27 15.73
N GLU A 15 -6.89 13.17 15.70
CA GLU A 15 -7.99 13.17 14.75
C GLU A 15 -7.98 14.50 13.99
N PRO A 16 -8.09 14.52 12.65
CA PRO A 16 -8.31 13.34 11.78
C PRO A 16 -7.08 12.46 11.55
N PHE A 17 -5.88 13.02 11.65
CA PHE A 17 -4.58 12.33 11.55
C PHE A 17 -3.47 13.30 12.00
N PHE A 18 -2.26 12.83 12.25
CA PHE A 18 -1.08 13.69 12.43
C PHE A 18 -0.24 13.82 11.14
N LEU A 19 0.60 14.84 11.07
CA LEU A 19 1.42 15.17 9.91
C LEU A 19 2.92 15.08 10.23
N LEU A 20 3.65 14.23 9.51
CA LEU A 20 5.10 14.24 9.46
C LEU A 20 5.54 14.96 8.17
N ALA A 21 5.99 16.21 8.25
CA ALA A 21 6.26 17.01 7.06
C ALA A 21 7.52 17.87 7.16
N GLY A 22 8.16 18.08 6.01
CA GLY A 22 9.34 18.93 5.87
C GLY A 22 10.13 18.62 4.61
N PRO A 23 11.19 19.38 4.31
CA PRO A 23 12.04 19.15 3.16
C PRO A 23 12.80 17.82 3.31
N ASN A 24 13.04 17.14 2.19
CA ASN A 24 13.67 15.82 2.20
C ASN A 24 14.99 15.79 2.97
N VAL A 25 15.89 16.70 2.62
CA VAL A 25 17.24 16.82 3.17
C VAL A 25 17.44 18.23 3.72
N ILE A 26 18.33 18.37 4.68
CA ILE A 26 18.78 19.69 5.14
C ILE A 26 19.66 20.31 4.06
N GLU A 27 19.20 21.41 3.46
CA GLU A 27 19.93 22.15 2.43
C GLU A 27 20.75 23.29 3.04
N SER A 28 20.12 24.05 3.93
CA SER A 28 20.75 25.10 4.73
C SER A 28 19.91 25.37 5.98
N GLU A 29 20.52 25.99 7.00
CA GLU A 29 19.81 26.38 8.22
C GLU A 29 18.64 27.35 7.92
N GLU A 30 18.88 28.36 7.08
CA GLU A 30 17.87 29.35 6.71
C GLU A 30 16.66 28.71 6.02
N HIS A 31 16.90 27.80 5.07
CA HIS A 31 15.85 27.08 4.38
C HIS A 31 15.02 26.22 5.34
N ILE A 32 15.69 25.46 6.21
CA ILE A 32 15.01 24.60 7.20
C ILE A 32 14.14 25.41 8.17
N LEU A 33 14.64 26.52 8.71
CA LEU A 33 13.87 27.38 9.61
C LEU A 33 12.67 28.01 8.89
N ARG A 34 12.85 28.48 7.65
CA ARG A 34 11.76 29.03 6.83
C ARG A 34 10.67 27.97 6.56
N MET A 35 11.07 26.77 6.16
CA MET A 35 10.14 25.66 5.92
C MET A 35 9.38 25.27 7.19
N ALA A 36 10.06 25.17 8.34
CA ALA A 36 9.44 24.87 9.63
C ALA A 36 8.38 25.92 10.02
N ASN A 37 8.69 27.20 9.87
CA ASN A 37 7.76 28.29 10.14
C ASN A 37 6.49 28.20 9.28
N HIS A 38 6.65 28.01 7.96
CA HIS A 38 5.51 27.89 7.05
C HIS A 38 4.67 26.65 7.34
N LEU A 39 5.29 25.49 7.61
CA LEU A 39 4.56 24.26 7.94
C LEU A 39 3.78 24.42 9.25
N LYS A 40 4.38 25.00 10.29
CA LYS A 40 3.68 25.29 11.55
C LYS A 40 2.51 26.26 11.33
N THR A 41 2.71 27.30 10.53
CA THR A 41 1.65 28.28 10.21
C THR A 41 0.48 27.60 9.52
N ILE A 42 0.75 26.73 8.54
CA ILE A 42 -0.29 26.00 7.81
C ILE A 42 -0.98 24.98 8.73
N SER A 43 -0.24 24.17 9.48
CA SER A 43 -0.83 23.10 10.30
C SER A 43 -1.71 23.61 11.44
N THR A 44 -1.40 24.81 11.98
CA THR A 44 -2.17 25.46 13.05
C THR A 44 -3.47 26.13 12.58
N LYS A 45 -3.62 26.40 11.28
CA LYS A 45 -4.87 26.96 10.71
C LYS A 45 -6.03 25.99 10.75
N TYR A 46 -5.74 24.70 10.60
CA TYR A 46 -6.77 23.68 10.64
C TYR A 46 -7.32 23.56 12.05
N VAL A 47 -8.61 23.27 12.17
CA VAL A 47 -9.27 23.01 13.43
C VAL A 47 -10.02 21.71 13.24
N SER A 48 -9.54 20.63 13.85
CA SER A 48 -10.32 19.41 13.92
C SER A 48 -11.46 19.61 14.91
N TYR A 49 -12.69 19.34 14.48
CA TYR A 49 -13.86 19.35 15.37
C TYR A 49 -13.80 18.25 16.44
N ALA A 50 -12.88 17.29 16.33
CA ALA A 50 -12.84 16.08 17.16
C ALA A 50 -12.25 16.26 18.57
N SER A 51 -11.76 17.44 18.91
CA SER A 51 -11.03 17.65 20.18
C SER A 51 -11.96 18.03 21.34
N VAL A 52 -12.33 16.98 22.09
CA VAL A 52 -12.79 16.91 23.49
C VAL A 52 -14.26 17.24 23.78
N ASN A 53 -15.07 16.18 23.97
CA ASN A 53 -16.30 16.25 24.79
C ASN A 53 -15.92 16.33 26.28
N ALA A 54 -15.39 17.45 26.74
CA ALA A 54 -15.33 17.74 28.18
C ALA A 54 -16.65 18.42 28.55
N PHE A 55 -17.62 17.63 29.02
CA PHE A 55 -18.89 18.16 29.51
C PHE A 55 -18.63 18.89 30.83
N ASN A 56 -18.78 20.21 30.86
CA ASN A 56 -18.67 20.96 32.10
C ASN A 56 -20.02 20.90 32.84
N PHE A 57 -20.11 20.02 33.85
CA PHE A 57 -21.32 19.81 34.65
C PHE A 57 -21.83 21.07 35.35
N GLU A 58 -20.98 22.08 35.58
CA GLU A 58 -21.39 23.34 36.22
C GLU A 58 -21.98 24.36 35.25
N LYS A 59 -21.70 24.24 33.94
CA LYS A 59 -22.10 25.24 32.93
C LYS A 59 -23.02 24.73 31.82
N ASN A 60 -23.31 23.42 31.76
CA ASN A 60 -24.09 22.81 30.68
C ASN A 60 -23.57 23.18 29.27
N ASP A 61 -22.26 23.41 29.15
CA ASP A 61 -21.59 23.84 27.91
C ASP A 61 -20.54 22.81 27.49
N VAL A 62 -20.49 22.54 26.19
CA VAL A 62 -19.46 21.69 25.56
C VAL A 62 -18.29 22.58 25.15
N PHE A 63 -17.13 22.38 25.77
CA PHE A 63 -15.92 23.12 25.39
C PHE A 63 -15.16 22.35 24.31
N VAL A 64 -15.30 22.77 23.05
CA VAL A 64 -14.49 22.22 21.94
C VAL A 64 -13.13 22.94 21.95
N ALA A 65 -12.09 22.26 22.42
CA ALA A 65 -10.73 22.78 22.34
C ALA A 65 -10.28 22.72 20.87
N ARG A 66 -10.06 23.87 20.24
CA ARG A 66 -9.62 23.93 18.84
C ARG A 66 -8.15 23.55 18.76
N VAL A 67 -7.84 22.34 18.28
CA VAL A 67 -6.46 21.88 18.08
C VAL A 67 -6.23 21.66 16.59
N GLY A 68 -5.19 22.28 16.04
CA GLY A 68 -4.81 22.07 14.65
C GLY A 68 -4.15 20.73 14.40
N LEU A 69 -3.81 20.46 13.14
CA LEU A 69 -3.18 19.19 12.74
C LEU A 69 -1.86 19.04 13.50
N PRO A 70 -1.68 17.99 14.34
CA PRO A 70 -0.42 17.77 15.03
C PRO A 70 0.71 17.60 14.02
N LEU A 71 1.71 18.48 14.07
CA LEU A 71 2.83 18.51 13.15
C LEU A 71 4.10 18.01 13.85
N VAL A 72 4.81 17.10 13.19
CA VAL A 72 6.19 16.74 13.49
C VAL A 72 7.04 17.12 12.29
N PHE A 73 8.05 17.95 12.52
CA PHE A 73 8.91 18.44 11.46
C PHE A 73 9.95 17.39 11.04
N LYS A 74 10.01 17.12 9.75
CA LYS A 74 10.90 16.11 9.17
C LYS A 74 12.00 16.74 8.33
N SER A 75 13.25 16.33 8.55
CA SER A 75 14.30 16.47 7.53
C SER A 75 15.45 15.50 7.77
N SER A 76 16.13 15.06 6.70
CA SER A 76 17.27 14.13 6.79
C SER A 76 18.58 14.93 6.88
N PHE A 77 19.45 14.62 7.85
CA PHE A 77 20.80 15.23 7.91
C PHE A 77 21.79 14.61 6.92
N ASP A 78 21.49 13.41 6.42
CA ASP A 78 22.27 12.67 5.45
C ASP A 78 21.35 11.85 4.53
N LYS A 79 21.73 11.71 3.27
CA LYS A 79 21.12 10.78 2.30
C LYS A 79 22.14 9.68 1.98
N ALA A 80 22.20 8.67 2.84
CA ALA A 80 23.22 7.61 2.74
C ALA A 80 23.00 6.62 1.58
N ASN A 81 21.84 6.66 0.92
CA ASN A 81 21.39 5.67 -0.06
C ASN A 81 21.21 6.25 -1.48
N ARG A 82 21.99 7.26 -1.84
CA ARG A 82 21.97 7.84 -3.20
C ARG A 82 22.58 6.88 -4.22
N THR A 83 22.01 6.84 -5.42
CA THR A 83 22.50 6.00 -6.53
C THR A 83 23.89 6.42 -7.03
N SER A 84 24.26 7.70 -6.92
CA SER A 84 25.56 8.22 -7.33
C SER A 84 26.30 8.85 -6.15
N SER A 85 27.59 8.52 -5.99
CA SER A 85 28.48 9.05 -4.94
C SER A 85 28.74 10.55 -5.04
N LYS A 86 28.51 11.17 -6.21
CA LYS A 86 28.65 12.62 -6.43
C LYS A 86 27.41 13.41 -6.01
N SER A 87 26.35 12.74 -5.58
CA SER A 87 25.08 13.40 -5.30
C SER A 87 25.13 14.10 -3.94
N PHE A 88 24.43 15.23 -3.82
CA PHE A 88 24.30 15.93 -2.53
C PHE A 88 23.69 15.00 -1.46
N ARG A 89 24.28 15.03 -0.26
CA ARG A 89 23.88 14.18 0.87
C ARG A 89 23.29 14.95 2.03
N GLY A 90 23.57 16.24 2.17
CA GLY A 90 23.22 17.02 3.36
C GLY A 90 24.46 17.48 4.14
N PRO A 91 24.26 18.18 5.25
CA PRO A 91 25.34 18.79 6.04
C PRO A 91 26.06 17.78 6.95
N GLY A 92 25.57 16.53 7.03
CA GLY A 92 26.07 15.52 7.95
C GLY A 92 25.47 15.64 9.36
N MET A 93 25.72 14.64 10.19
CA MET A 93 25.01 14.45 11.46
C MET A 93 25.24 15.59 12.47
N SER A 94 26.49 16.01 12.68
CA SER A 94 26.78 17.03 13.72
C SER A 94 26.11 18.36 13.42
N GLU A 95 26.20 18.84 12.18
CA GLU A 95 25.60 20.12 11.80
C GLU A 95 24.09 20.01 11.58
N GLY A 96 23.63 18.92 10.96
CA GLY A 96 22.20 18.67 10.77
C GLY A 96 21.42 18.59 12.08
N LEU A 97 21.97 17.95 13.11
CA LEU A 97 21.32 17.87 14.43
C LEU A 97 21.24 19.23 15.13
N LYS A 98 22.25 20.10 15.00
CA LYS A 98 22.18 21.47 15.52
C LYS A 98 21.07 22.27 14.85
N ILE A 99 20.94 22.15 13.53
CA ILE A 99 19.89 22.84 12.76
C ILE A 99 18.50 22.35 13.20
N LEU A 100 18.33 21.03 13.36
CA LEU A 100 17.05 20.46 13.82
C LEU A 100 16.72 20.86 15.27
N GLU A 101 17.72 20.94 16.15
CA GLU A 101 17.54 21.44 17.51
C GLU A 101 17.07 22.90 17.53
N LYS A 102 17.64 23.76 16.66
CA LYS A 102 17.19 25.14 16.49
C LYS A 102 15.73 25.22 16.06
N VAL A 103 15.29 24.37 15.11
CA VAL A 103 13.88 24.29 14.70
C VAL A 103 12.98 23.95 15.90
N LYS A 104 13.37 22.93 16.65
CA LYS A 104 12.63 22.46 17.83
C LYS A 104 12.46 23.57 18.86
N ILE A 105 13.52 24.30 19.17
CA ILE A 105 13.51 25.40 20.16
C ILE A 105 12.74 26.62 19.62
N ALA A 106 12.99 27.03 18.38
CA ALA A 106 12.42 28.25 17.82
C ALA A 106 10.90 28.14 17.58
N TYR A 107 10.43 26.95 17.22
CA TYR A 107 9.04 26.74 16.82
C TYR A 107 8.27 25.78 17.73
N ASP A 108 8.87 25.19 18.77
CA ASP A 108 8.19 24.24 19.66
C ASP A 108 7.44 23.15 18.88
N ILE A 109 8.13 22.57 17.89
CA ILE A 109 7.61 21.47 17.06
C ILE A 109 8.48 20.23 17.26
N PRO A 110 7.88 19.04 17.47
CA PRO A 110 8.65 17.81 17.55
C PRO A 110 9.41 17.51 16.25
N ILE A 111 10.52 16.78 16.37
CA ILE A 111 11.41 16.48 15.25
C ILE A 111 11.40 14.99 14.91
N VAL A 112 11.35 14.68 13.61
CA VAL A 112 11.63 13.35 13.06
C VAL A 112 12.81 13.41 12.08
N THR A 113 13.79 12.53 12.28
CA THR A 113 14.90 12.35 11.33
C THR A 113 15.33 10.88 11.29
N ASP A 114 15.96 10.47 10.20
CA ASP A 114 16.36 9.09 9.95
C ASP A 114 17.80 8.77 10.36
N VAL A 115 18.00 7.52 10.77
CA VAL A 115 19.32 6.95 11.08
C VAL A 115 19.68 5.86 10.07
N HIS A 116 20.98 5.69 9.86
CA HIS A 116 21.54 4.79 8.85
C HIS A 116 22.43 3.69 9.46
N GLU A 117 22.97 3.97 10.65
CA GLU A 117 23.86 3.07 11.40
C GLU A 117 23.56 3.14 12.89
N THR A 118 23.87 2.07 13.63
CA THR A 118 23.57 1.95 15.07
C THR A 118 24.19 3.04 15.92
N ILE A 119 25.41 3.48 15.59
CA ILE A 119 26.14 4.54 16.28
C ILE A 119 25.46 5.92 16.20
N GLN A 120 24.53 6.09 15.27
CA GLN A 120 23.79 7.34 15.07
C GLN A 120 22.59 7.45 16.02
N CYS A 121 22.06 6.34 16.54
CA CYS A 121 20.81 6.33 17.31
C CYS A 121 20.89 7.18 18.59
N GLU A 122 21.95 7.04 19.38
CA GLU A 122 22.12 7.80 20.63
C GLU A 122 22.22 9.33 20.39
N PRO A 123 23.13 9.85 19.52
CA PRO A 123 23.20 11.30 19.29
C PRO A 123 21.92 11.85 18.64
N VAL A 124 21.29 11.12 17.71
CA VAL A 124 20.03 11.56 17.10
C VAL A 124 18.91 11.60 18.15
N GLY A 125 18.83 10.61 19.04
CA GLY A 125 17.86 10.54 20.12
C GLY A 125 17.98 11.65 21.17
N LYS A 126 19.08 12.43 21.19
CA LYS A 126 19.19 13.62 22.05
C LYS A 126 18.38 14.81 21.52
N VAL A 127 18.14 14.86 20.21
CA VAL A 127 17.46 15.97 19.53
C VAL A 127 16.07 15.56 19.03
N ALA A 128 16.01 14.44 18.30
CA ALA A 128 14.80 13.96 17.65
C ALA A 128 13.82 13.34 18.67
N ASP A 129 12.54 13.60 18.47
CA ASP A 129 11.44 12.97 19.22
C ASP A 129 11.01 11.65 18.59
N ILE A 130 11.17 11.56 17.27
CA ILE A 130 10.93 10.36 16.47
C ILE A 130 12.21 9.99 15.70
N ILE A 131 12.68 8.75 15.86
CA ILE A 131 13.75 8.18 15.05
C ILE A 131 13.12 7.38 13.92
N GLN A 132 13.40 7.77 12.68
CA GLN A 132 12.92 7.07 11.50
C GLN A 132 13.92 6.00 11.03
N ILE A 133 13.42 4.80 10.76
CA ILE A 133 14.19 3.70 10.18
C ILE A 133 13.93 3.66 8.67
N PRO A 134 14.96 3.85 7.81
CA PRO A 134 14.82 3.81 6.36
C PRO A 134 14.27 2.47 5.85
N ALA A 135 13.56 2.52 4.72
CA ALA A 135 12.88 1.36 4.13
C ALA A 135 13.82 0.17 3.87
N PHE A 136 15.03 0.42 3.36
CA PHE A 136 16.03 -0.63 3.12
C PHE A 136 16.57 -1.27 4.40
N LEU A 137 16.42 -0.59 5.54
CA LEU A 137 16.97 -1.00 6.83
C LEU A 137 15.88 -1.54 7.77
N CYS A 138 14.64 -1.69 7.32
CA CYS A 138 13.49 -2.03 8.17
C CYS A 138 13.60 -3.39 8.88
N ARG A 139 14.48 -4.29 8.41
CA ARG A 139 14.72 -5.62 9.01
C ARG A 139 15.97 -5.71 9.87
N GLN A 140 16.82 -4.67 9.89
CA GLN A 140 18.13 -4.70 10.54
C GLN A 140 17.96 -4.69 12.06
N THR A 141 18.06 -5.86 12.67
CA THR A 141 17.76 -6.06 14.10
C THR A 141 18.58 -5.14 14.99
N ASP A 142 19.89 -5.03 14.76
CA ASP A 142 20.76 -4.21 15.59
C ASP A 142 20.40 -2.72 15.52
N LEU A 143 20.02 -2.24 14.34
CA LEU A 143 19.56 -0.85 14.16
C LEU A 143 18.24 -0.60 14.90
N LEU A 144 17.27 -1.53 14.78
CA LEU A 144 16.00 -1.44 15.49
C LEU A 144 16.19 -1.46 17.01
N VAL A 145 17.03 -2.35 17.52
CA VAL A 145 17.36 -2.46 18.95
C VAL A 145 18.10 -1.21 19.44
N ALA A 146 19.07 -0.70 18.67
CA ALA A 146 19.79 0.52 19.02
C ALA A 146 18.86 1.73 19.06
N ALA A 147 17.95 1.85 18.10
CA ALA A 147 16.94 2.91 18.09
C ALA A 147 15.97 2.76 19.28
N ALA A 148 15.48 1.54 19.56
CA ALA A 148 14.60 1.26 20.69
C ALA A 148 15.20 1.71 22.04
N LYS A 149 16.49 1.43 22.26
CA LYS A 149 17.23 1.80 23.49
C LYS A 149 17.31 3.30 23.77
N THR A 150 16.99 4.16 22.79
CA THR A 150 16.94 5.61 23.00
C THR A 150 15.69 6.06 23.76
N GLY A 151 14.66 5.22 23.88
CA GLY A 151 13.36 5.57 24.45
C GLY A 151 12.49 6.48 23.57
N LYS A 152 12.99 6.93 22.41
CA LYS A 152 12.27 7.77 21.45
C LYS A 152 11.20 6.98 20.69
N ILE A 153 10.30 7.71 20.05
CA ILE A 153 9.30 7.09 19.18
C ILE A 153 10.02 6.54 17.94
N ILE A 154 9.73 5.31 17.53
CA ILE A 154 10.36 4.67 16.37
C ILE A 154 9.38 4.59 15.21
N ASN A 155 9.70 5.25 14.09
CA ASN A 155 8.92 5.16 12.85
C ASN A 155 9.62 4.25 11.84
N ILE A 156 9.07 3.07 11.56
CA ILE A 156 9.67 2.10 10.65
C ILE A 156 9.04 2.21 9.26
N LYS A 157 9.80 2.69 8.26
CA LYS A 157 9.35 2.68 6.86
C LYS A 157 9.36 1.23 6.34
N LYS A 158 8.25 0.78 5.75
CA LYS A 158 8.16 -0.54 5.13
C LYS A 158 9.12 -0.62 3.94
N GLY A 159 9.93 -1.67 3.91
CA GLY A 159 10.78 -1.97 2.76
C GLY A 159 9.94 -2.20 1.50
N GLN A 160 10.37 -1.69 0.36
CA GLN A 160 9.63 -1.86 -0.90
C GLN A 160 9.58 -3.33 -1.35
N PHE A 161 10.44 -4.18 -0.78
CA PHE A 161 10.49 -5.64 -0.98
C PHE A 161 9.72 -6.43 0.09
N CYS A 162 9.05 -5.75 1.03
CA CYS A 162 8.37 -6.39 2.15
C CYS A 162 6.84 -6.41 1.98
N ALA A 163 6.26 -7.56 2.32
CA ALA A 163 4.85 -7.70 2.67
C ALA A 163 4.55 -6.93 3.99
N PRO A 164 3.29 -6.51 4.22
CA PRO A 164 2.90 -5.77 5.43
C PRO A 164 3.15 -6.56 6.72
N SER A 165 3.02 -7.89 6.72
CA SER A 165 3.26 -8.75 7.89
C SER A 165 4.70 -8.68 8.43
N VAL A 166 5.67 -8.27 7.60
CA VAL A 166 7.06 -8.02 8.06
C VAL A 166 7.11 -6.85 9.06
N MET A 167 6.17 -5.92 8.97
CA MET A 167 6.12 -4.75 9.84
C MET A 167 5.71 -5.12 11.27
N SER A 168 4.82 -6.11 11.44
CA SER A 168 4.49 -6.65 12.77
C SER A 168 5.72 -7.21 13.47
N ASN A 169 6.54 -8.00 12.76
CA ASN A 169 7.79 -8.53 13.30
C ASN A 169 8.83 -7.44 13.59
N SER A 170 8.88 -6.39 12.76
CA SER A 170 9.84 -5.29 12.93
C SER A 170 9.46 -4.41 14.12
N ALA A 171 8.16 -4.13 14.30
CA ALA A 171 7.63 -3.46 15.48
C ALA A 171 7.87 -4.29 16.75
N GLU A 172 7.68 -5.61 16.69
CA GLU A 172 7.91 -6.49 17.84
C GLU A 172 9.37 -6.51 18.29
N LYS A 173 10.34 -6.44 17.38
CA LYS A 173 11.76 -6.29 17.75
C LYS A 173 12.02 -5.03 18.59
N VAL A 174 11.34 -3.91 18.27
CA VAL A 174 11.46 -2.66 19.02
C VAL A 174 10.82 -2.81 20.40
N ARG A 175 9.66 -3.46 20.50
CA ARG A 175 8.98 -3.73 21.78
C ARG A 175 9.77 -4.66 22.69
N LEU A 176 10.29 -5.76 22.16
CA LEU A 176 11.12 -6.72 22.90
C LEU A 176 12.44 -6.11 23.37
N ALA A 177 12.92 -5.06 22.69
CA ALA A 177 14.06 -4.26 23.12
C ALA A 177 13.72 -3.24 24.22
N GLY A 178 12.47 -3.21 24.71
CA GLY A 178 12.02 -2.41 25.84
C GLY A 178 11.33 -1.10 25.49
N ASN A 179 10.98 -0.86 24.21
CA ASN A 179 10.34 0.38 23.78
C ASN A 179 8.97 0.14 23.12
N PRO A 180 7.84 0.51 23.78
CA PRO A 180 6.51 0.34 23.21
C PRO A 180 6.12 1.41 22.18
N ASN A 181 6.87 2.51 22.10
CA ASN A 181 6.55 3.69 21.29
C ASN A 181 7.00 3.47 19.84
N VAL A 182 6.32 2.59 19.12
CA VAL A 182 6.62 2.26 17.71
C VAL A 182 5.44 2.57 16.80
N MET A 183 5.72 2.97 15.57
CA MET A 183 4.77 3.13 14.47
C MET A 183 5.36 2.56 13.17
N VAL A 184 4.48 2.23 12.22
CA VAL A 184 4.87 1.64 10.93
C VAL A 184 4.38 2.50 9.78
N CYS A 185 5.15 2.57 8.70
CA CYS A 185 4.87 3.50 7.60
C CYS A 185 4.88 2.81 6.22
N GLU A 186 3.74 2.88 5.51
CA GLU A 186 3.65 2.46 4.09
C GLU A 186 4.35 3.49 3.21
N ARG A 187 5.08 3.02 2.19
CA ARG A 187 5.77 3.88 1.21
C ARG A 187 5.82 3.29 -0.19
N GLY A 188 4.96 2.33 -0.51
CA GLY A 188 4.92 1.59 -1.77
C GLY A 188 5.71 0.27 -1.75
N THR A 189 5.38 -0.58 -2.71
CA THR A 189 5.98 -1.90 -2.95
C THR A 189 6.53 -1.96 -4.38
N MET A 190 7.66 -2.62 -4.59
CA MET A 190 8.27 -2.76 -5.93
C MET A 190 7.28 -3.40 -6.91
N PHE A 191 7.06 -2.73 -8.04
CA PHE A 191 6.20 -3.21 -9.12
C PHE A 191 6.98 -3.24 -10.42
N GLY A 192 7.61 -4.38 -10.71
CA GLY A 192 8.58 -4.48 -11.79
C GLY A 192 9.84 -3.63 -11.53
N TYR A 193 10.43 -3.10 -12.60
CA TYR A 193 11.64 -2.28 -12.51
C TYR A 193 11.29 -0.79 -12.50
N SER A 194 11.97 -0.05 -11.64
CA SER A 194 11.92 1.41 -11.56
C SER A 194 10.57 2.02 -11.19
N ASP A 195 9.64 1.22 -10.65
CA ASP A 195 8.32 1.69 -10.26
C ASP A 195 7.85 1.08 -8.94
N LEU A 196 6.91 1.77 -8.29
CA LEU A 196 6.30 1.37 -7.03
C LEU A 196 4.78 1.44 -7.14
N ILE A 197 4.11 0.48 -6.52
CA ILE A 197 2.65 0.49 -6.35
C ILE A 197 2.29 0.58 -4.88
N VAL A 198 1.25 1.36 -4.58
CA VAL A 198 0.62 1.38 -3.26
C VAL A 198 -0.56 0.42 -3.31
N ASP A 199 -0.50 -0.62 -2.49
CA ASP A 199 -1.65 -1.49 -2.24
C ASP A 199 -2.38 -0.97 -0.99
N PRO A 200 -3.58 -0.40 -1.12
CA PRO A 200 -4.31 0.16 0.03
C PRO A 200 -4.61 -0.89 1.11
N ARG A 201 -4.66 -2.20 0.75
CA ARG A 201 -4.85 -3.29 1.72
C ARG A 201 -3.72 -3.37 2.73
N ASN A 202 -2.51 -2.94 2.36
CA ASN A 202 -1.39 -2.90 3.30
C ASN A 202 -1.65 -1.96 4.48
N LEU A 203 -2.41 -0.87 4.28
CA LEU A 203 -2.73 0.07 5.35
C LEU A 203 -3.60 -0.60 6.43
N GLU A 204 -4.52 -1.47 6.01
CA GLU A 204 -5.33 -2.30 6.91
C GLU A 204 -4.52 -3.43 7.53
N TRP A 205 -3.78 -4.21 6.72
CA TRP A 205 -3.01 -5.35 7.23
C TRP A 205 -1.89 -4.95 8.19
N MET A 206 -1.26 -3.79 8.01
CA MET A 206 -0.26 -3.29 8.96
C MET A 206 -0.85 -2.93 10.33
N ARG A 207 -2.18 -2.81 10.48
CA ARG A 207 -2.83 -2.65 11.79
C ARG A 207 -2.57 -3.82 12.72
N GLU A 208 -2.32 -5.02 12.18
CA GLU A 208 -1.91 -6.20 12.96
C GLU A 208 -0.62 -5.97 13.77
N ALA A 209 0.21 -5.01 13.35
CA ALA A 209 1.39 -4.61 14.11
C ALA A 209 1.01 -3.96 15.46
N ASN A 210 -0.26 -3.61 15.69
CA ASN A 210 -0.80 -3.04 16.92
C ASN A 210 -0.12 -1.73 17.35
N CYS A 211 0.08 -0.86 16.38
CA CYS A 211 0.70 0.46 16.51
C CYS A 211 0.12 1.43 15.46
N PRO A 212 0.42 2.74 15.57
CA PRO A 212 0.00 3.68 14.54
C PRO A 212 0.54 3.32 13.15
N VAL A 213 -0.28 3.53 12.12
CA VAL A 213 0.03 3.34 10.70
C VAL A 213 0.09 4.70 10.01
N VAL A 214 1.23 4.98 9.40
CA VAL A 214 1.53 6.21 8.68
C VAL A 214 1.59 5.93 7.18
N ALA A 215 1.05 6.80 6.33
CA ALA A 215 1.22 6.72 4.88
C ALA A 215 2.22 7.76 4.38
N ASP A 216 3.34 7.33 3.80
CA ASP A 216 4.25 8.18 3.04
C ASP A 216 3.69 8.43 1.64
N ILE A 217 2.99 9.54 1.47
CA ILE A 217 2.29 9.87 0.22
C ILE A 217 3.24 10.40 -0.86
N THR A 218 4.48 10.73 -0.50
CA THR A 218 5.51 11.25 -1.40
C THR A 218 6.37 10.16 -2.02
N HIS A 219 7.06 9.38 -1.18
CA HIS A 219 7.96 8.35 -1.65
C HIS A 219 7.23 7.13 -2.24
N SER A 220 5.95 6.96 -1.94
CA SER A 220 5.06 6.00 -2.60
C SER A 220 5.01 6.16 -4.12
N LEU A 221 5.32 7.36 -4.62
CA LEU A 221 5.29 7.71 -6.04
C LEU A 221 6.68 7.95 -6.60
N GLN A 222 7.72 7.58 -5.85
CA GLN A 222 9.09 7.61 -6.33
C GLN A 222 9.27 6.52 -7.38
N GLN A 223 9.95 6.86 -8.47
CA GLN A 223 10.37 5.89 -9.49
C GLN A 223 11.87 5.63 -9.31
N PRO A 224 12.28 4.56 -8.60
CA PRO A 224 13.69 4.31 -8.31
C PRO A 224 14.48 4.17 -9.62
N ALA A 225 15.57 4.92 -9.79
CA ALA A 225 16.33 4.94 -11.04
C ALA A 225 15.51 5.30 -12.32
N GLY A 226 14.35 5.96 -12.17
CA GLY A 226 13.44 6.28 -13.28
C GLY A 226 13.92 7.38 -14.23
N ARG A 227 14.95 8.15 -13.87
CA ARG A 227 15.51 9.22 -14.71
C ARG A 227 16.94 8.91 -15.14
N LYS A 228 17.21 8.96 -16.45
CA LYS A 228 18.58 8.96 -16.98
C LYS A 228 19.21 10.34 -16.83
N LEU A 229 20.50 10.37 -16.48
CA LEU A 229 21.28 11.61 -16.34
C LEU A 229 22.13 11.86 -17.59
N ASP A 230 22.32 13.14 -17.92
CA ASP A 230 23.25 13.56 -18.96
C ASP A 230 24.68 13.20 -18.54
N GLY A 231 25.40 12.45 -19.37
CA GLY A 231 26.73 11.91 -19.05
C GLY A 231 26.74 10.50 -18.44
N GLY A 232 25.59 9.83 -18.37
CA GLY A 232 25.48 8.44 -17.92
C GLY A 232 25.13 8.29 -16.43
N GLY A 233 24.47 7.19 -16.09
CA GLY A 233 23.91 6.93 -14.75
C GLY A 233 22.42 7.25 -14.66
N VAL A 234 21.86 7.03 -13.46
CA VAL A 234 20.43 7.16 -13.18
C VAL A 234 20.17 7.87 -11.85
N ALA A 235 19.04 8.56 -11.78
CA ALA A 235 18.49 9.18 -10.58
C ALA A 235 17.03 8.75 -10.39
N SER A 236 16.50 8.92 -9.18
CA SER A 236 15.08 8.70 -8.93
C SER A 236 14.24 9.72 -9.71
N GLY A 237 13.20 9.22 -10.38
CA GLY A 237 12.09 10.02 -10.88
C GLY A 237 10.94 10.03 -9.88
N GLY A 238 9.76 10.45 -10.32
CA GLY A 238 8.54 10.35 -9.53
C GLY A 238 7.34 11.02 -10.18
N LEU A 239 6.16 10.66 -9.68
CA LEU A 239 4.86 11.07 -10.20
C LEU A 239 4.17 12.02 -9.21
N ARG A 240 4.71 13.24 -9.06
CA ARG A 240 4.23 14.24 -8.08
C ARG A 240 2.73 14.50 -8.18
N GLU A 241 2.22 14.55 -9.40
CA GLU A 241 0.83 14.81 -9.73
C GLU A 241 -0.15 13.78 -9.15
N LEU A 242 0.34 12.58 -8.80
CA LEU A 242 -0.44 11.54 -8.17
C LEU A 242 -0.42 11.60 -6.63
N ILE A 243 0.34 12.52 -6.01
CA ILE A 243 0.40 12.67 -4.55
C ILE A 243 -1.01 12.89 -3.95
N PRO A 244 -1.86 13.79 -4.50
CA PRO A 244 -3.23 13.94 -4.01
C PRO A 244 -4.05 12.66 -4.11
N CYS A 245 -3.83 11.84 -5.16
CA CYS A 245 -4.52 10.56 -5.32
C CYS A 245 -4.16 9.60 -4.17
N ILE A 246 -2.86 9.39 -3.92
CA ILE A 246 -2.39 8.50 -2.85
C ILE A 246 -2.80 9.04 -1.47
N ALA A 247 -2.75 10.36 -1.27
CA ALA A 247 -3.15 10.98 -0.02
C ALA A 247 -4.64 10.79 0.29
N ARG A 248 -5.51 11.01 -0.70
CA ARG A 248 -6.95 10.72 -0.57
C ARG A 248 -7.21 9.26 -0.25
N THR A 249 -6.51 8.35 -0.92
CA THR A 249 -6.64 6.91 -0.65
C THR A 249 -6.24 6.59 0.79
N ALA A 250 -5.11 7.10 1.27
CA ALA A 250 -4.65 6.85 2.64
C ALA A 250 -5.64 7.36 3.69
N VAL A 251 -6.13 8.59 3.52
CA VAL A 251 -7.12 9.17 4.43
C VAL A 251 -8.46 8.44 4.36
N ALA A 252 -8.88 8.03 3.16
CA ALA A 252 -10.14 7.31 2.99
C ALA A 252 -10.14 5.92 3.66
N VAL A 253 -8.97 5.27 3.69
CA VAL A 253 -8.78 4.01 4.44
C VAL A 253 -8.74 4.27 5.95
N GLY A 254 -8.22 5.43 6.39
CA GLY A 254 -8.18 5.83 7.80
C GLY A 254 -6.83 5.54 8.45
N VAL A 255 -5.76 6.06 7.87
CA VAL A 255 -4.41 6.08 8.50
C VAL A 255 -4.37 7.06 9.68
N ASP A 256 -3.49 6.83 10.66
CA ASP A 256 -3.38 7.75 11.81
C ASP A 256 -2.47 8.93 11.50
N GLY A 257 -1.59 8.77 10.51
CA GLY A 257 -0.64 9.81 10.14
C GLY A 257 -0.34 9.84 8.65
N ILE A 258 -0.01 11.03 8.15
CA ILE A 258 0.52 11.26 6.81
C ILE A 258 1.97 11.68 6.94
N PHE A 259 2.85 11.04 6.17
CA PHE A 259 4.20 11.52 5.91
C PHE A 259 4.23 12.15 4.52
N MET A 260 4.75 13.38 4.42
CA MET A 260 4.97 14.02 3.12
C MET A 260 6.17 14.95 3.13
N GLU A 261 6.98 14.84 2.09
CA GLU A 261 8.04 15.81 1.85
C GLU A 261 7.51 17.05 1.12
N VAL A 262 7.87 18.23 1.63
CA VAL A 262 7.39 19.51 1.12
C VAL A 262 8.58 20.41 0.85
N HIS A 263 8.56 21.14 -0.26
CA HIS A 263 9.61 22.06 -0.65
C HIS A 263 9.03 23.34 -1.26
N ASP A 264 9.66 24.49 -1.03
CA ASP A 264 9.27 25.78 -1.61
C ASP A 264 9.56 25.84 -3.12
N ASP A 265 10.68 25.25 -3.54
CA ASP A 265 11.06 25.04 -4.95
C ASP A 265 11.42 23.58 -5.34
N PRO A 266 10.43 22.67 -5.49
CA PRO A 266 10.70 21.26 -5.78
C PRO A 266 11.44 20.97 -7.09
N LEU A 267 11.51 21.94 -8.02
CA LEU A 267 12.21 21.78 -9.29
C LEU A 267 13.73 21.84 -9.12
N ASN A 268 14.19 22.68 -8.18
CA ASN A 268 15.60 22.87 -7.88
C ASN A 268 16.07 22.13 -6.61
N ALA A 269 15.17 21.37 -5.96
CA ALA A 269 15.53 20.57 -4.79
C ALA A 269 16.65 19.55 -5.12
N PRO A 270 17.69 19.43 -4.29
CA PRO A 270 18.89 18.63 -4.57
C PRO A 270 18.63 17.11 -4.47
N VAL A 271 17.54 16.71 -3.82
CA VAL A 271 17.18 15.30 -3.57
C VAL A 271 15.68 15.11 -3.68
N ASP A 272 15.25 14.08 -4.42
CA ASP A 272 13.85 13.69 -4.59
C ASP A 272 12.91 14.83 -5.01
N GLY A 273 13.44 15.85 -5.70
CA GLY A 273 12.65 16.95 -6.26
C GLY A 273 11.35 16.48 -6.91
N PRO A 274 11.37 15.48 -7.84
CA PRO A 274 10.17 14.94 -8.48
C PRO A 274 9.06 14.41 -7.57
N THR A 275 9.31 14.17 -6.28
CA THR A 275 8.30 13.67 -5.32
C THR A 275 8.07 14.59 -4.13
N GLN A 276 8.75 15.73 -4.03
CA GLN A 276 8.44 16.73 -2.99
C GLN A 276 7.23 17.58 -3.42
N TRP A 277 6.26 17.74 -2.51
CA TRP A 277 5.06 18.55 -2.76
C TRP A 277 5.40 20.06 -2.71
N PRO A 278 4.86 20.90 -3.60
CA PRO A 278 5.16 22.32 -3.58
C PRO A 278 4.46 23.00 -2.40
N LEU A 279 5.20 23.72 -1.56
CA LEU A 279 4.70 24.36 -0.34
C LEU A 279 3.46 25.23 -0.58
N ARG A 280 3.44 25.96 -1.70
CA ARG A 280 2.31 26.83 -2.10
C ARG A 280 0.98 26.10 -2.29
N HIS A 281 1.00 24.79 -2.52
CA HIS A 281 -0.20 23.95 -2.69
C HIS A 281 -0.47 23.06 -1.47
N LEU A 282 0.30 23.21 -0.38
CA LEU A 282 0.14 22.37 0.80
C LEU A 282 -1.19 22.65 1.50
N GLU A 283 -1.56 23.92 1.66
CA GLU A 283 -2.78 24.33 2.34
C GLU A 283 -4.03 23.76 1.64
N GLU A 284 -4.13 23.94 0.32
CA GLU A 284 -5.22 23.38 -0.49
C GLU A 284 -5.33 21.85 -0.35
N LEU A 285 -4.20 21.13 -0.37
CA LEU A 285 -4.21 19.68 -0.22
C LEU A 285 -4.65 19.26 1.19
N LEU A 286 -4.16 19.92 2.24
CA LEU A 286 -4.54 19.57 3.61
C LEU A 286 -6.01 19.88 3.90
N GLU A 287 -6.57 20.95 3.33
CA GLU A 287 -8.01 21.25 3.39
C GLU A 287 -8.84 20.09 2.82
N GLU A 288 -8.47 19.60 1.64
CA GLU A 288 -9.14 18.48 0.98
C GLU A 288 -9.07 17.21 1.85
N LEU A 289 -7.89 16.89 2.38
CA LEU A 289 -7.66 15.68 3.17
C LEU A 289 -8.40 15.70 4.51
N VAL A 290 -8.38 16.83 5.23
CA VAL A 290 -9.14 17.00 6.47
C VAL A 290 -10.64 16.85 6.20
N ALA A 291 -11.16 17.48 5.15
CA ALA A 291 -12.59 17.38 4.80
C ALA A 291 -13.01 15.93 4.46
N ILE A 292 -12.16 15.16 3.80
CA ILE A 292 -12.42 13.73 3.53
C ILE A 292 -12.45 12.95 4.85
N ALA A 293 -11.45 13.13 5.71
CA ALA A 293 -11.35 12.41 6.98
C ALA A 293 -12.55 12.69 7.89
N GLU A 294 -12.93 13.96 8.07
CA GLU A 294 -14.05 14.37 8.91
C GLU A 294 -15.39 13.80 8.40
N ARG A 295 -15.61 13.77 7.08
CA ARG A 295 -16.82 13.17 6.50
C ARG A 295 -16.90 11.67 6.74
N LEU A 296 -15.77 10.99 6.81
CA LEU A 296 -15.72 9.56 7.11
C LEU A 296 -15.89 9.28 8.62
N ASN A 297 -15.47 10.21 9.49
CA ASN A 297 -15.55 10.12 10.95
C ASN A 297 -16.84 10.72 11.56
N CYS A 298 -17.83 11.13 10.75
CA CYS A 298 -19.03 11.83 11.24
C CYS A 298 -19.90 10.99 12.23
N PRO A 299 -20.16 11.49 13.46
CA PRO A 299 -20.92 10.79 14.51
C PRO A 299 -22.42 10.60 14.27
N THR A 300 -23.03 11.22 13.25
CA THR A 300 -24.48 11.07 12.96
C THR A 300 -24.86 9.69 12.41
N ARG A 301 -23.91 8.73 12.37
CA ARG A 301 -24.15 7.30 12.21
C ARG A 301 -24.48 6.70 13.57
N GLY A 302 -25.77 6.73 13.93
CA GLY A 302 -26.27 6.37 15.26
C GLY A 302 -25.78 5.02 15.78
N HIS A 303 -25.38 5.02 17.06
CA HIS A 303 -25.34 3.83 17.90
C HIS A 303 -26.76 3.26 18.02
N SER A 304 -27.02 2.08 17.44
CA SER A 304 -28.02 1.17 18.00
C SER A 304 -27.34 0.36 19.09
N SER A 305 -27.63 0.72 20.34
CA SER A 305 -27.21 -0.04 21.52
C SER A 305 -27.86 -1.43 21.51
N GLN A 306 -27.11 -2.47 21.16
CA GLN A 306 -27.31 -3.82 21.68
C GLN A 306 -25.98 -4.57 21.63
N GLY A 307 -25.69 -5.27 22.73
CA GLY A 307 -24.36 -5.69 23.13
C GLY A 307 -23.70 -6.80 22.30
N ASP A 308 -22.41 -6.93 22.63
CA ASP A 308 -21.47 -8.00 22.38
C ASP A 308 -20.65 -8.02 21.05
N GLN A 309 -19.34 -7.97 21.31
CA GLN A 309 -18.15 -8.22 20.47
C GLN A 309 -17.74 -7.13 19.46
N VAL A 310 -16.80 -6.30 19.94
CA VAL A 310 -16.07 -5.26 19.21
C VAL A 310 -15.11 -5.91 18.20
N LEU A 311 -15.57 -6.08 16.95
CA LEU A 311 -14.71 -5.91 15.78
C LEU A 311 -14.91 -4.47 15.30
N SER A 312 -13.88 -3.64 15.47
CA SER A 312 -13.85 -2.27 14.92
C SER A 312 -13.69 -2.35 13.40
N SER A 313 -14.79 -2.57 12.68
CA SER A 313 -14.86 -2.30 11.25
C SER A 313 -15.43 -0.89 11.05
N ARG A 314 -14.59 0.06 10.62
CA ARG A 314 -15.05 1.37 10.15
C ARG A 314 -15.76 1.17 8.80
N THR A 315 -17.03 0.77 8.83
CA THR A 315 -17.84 0.58 7.62
C THR A 315 -18.19 1.93 7.00
N CYS A 316 -17.82 2.13 5.72
CA CYS A 316 -17.97 3.37 4.95
C CYS A 316 -19.41 3.56 4.40
N CYS A 317 -20.08 4.69 4.67
CA CYS A 317 -21.32 5.06 3.96
C CYS A 317 -20.99 5.78 2.65
N PHE A 318 -21.06 5.06 1.54
CA PHE A 318 -21.42 5.63 0.25
C PHE A 318 -22.93 5.44 0.03
N THR A 319 -23.75 6.34 0.56
CA THR A 319 -25.16 6.44 0.15
C THR A 319 -25.65 7.89 0.23
N ARG A 320 -26.15 8.37 -0.91
CA ARG A 320 -26.80 9.66 -1.18
C ARG A 320 -25.91 10.91 -1.27
N VAL A 321 -25.32 11.10 -2.44
CA VAL A 321 -25.34 12.43 -3.07
C VAL A 321 -26.72 12.57 -3.74
N ALA A 322 -27.71 13.09 -3.00
CA ALA A 322 -28.89 13.65 -3.64
C ALA A 322 -28.53 15.10 -3.96
N ALA A 323 -28.43 15.40 -5.26
CA ALA A 323 -28.21 16.74 -5.76
C ALA A 323 -29.33 17.67 -5.27
N SER A 324 -28.93 18.76 -4.62
CA SER A 324 -29.78 19.91 -4.30
C SER A 324 -30.13 20.63 -5.61
N LEU A 325 -31.11 20.13 -6.35
CA LEU A 325 -31.80 20.90 -7.37
C LEU A 325 -33.04 21.50 -6.73
N ASN A 326 -33.02 22.82 -6.55
CA ASN A 326 -34.17 23.64 -6.20
C ASN A 326 -35.31 23.37 -7.18
N VAL A 327 -36.39 22.77 -6.70
CA VAL A 327 -37.71 22.87 -7.33
C VAL A 327 -38.72 23.09 -6.21
N ASP A 328 -39.20 24.32 -6.12
CA ASP A 328 -40.39 24.68 -5.35
C ASP A 328 -41.58 23.89 -5.87
N LEU A 329 -42.27 23.14 -4.99
CA LEU A 329 -43.64 22.73 -5.28
C LEU A 329 -44.53 22.94 -4.05
N ALA A 330 -45.54 23.76 -4.29
CA ALA A 330 -46.54 24.23 -3.35
C ALA A 330 -47.34 23.10 -2.69
N MET A 331 -47.69 23.32 -1.43
CA MET A 331 -48.62 22.49 -0.68
C MET A 331 -50.06 22.74 -1.14
N SER A 332 -50.85 21.68 -1.31
CA SER A 332 -52.31 21.76 -1.24
C SER A 332 -52.87 20.59 -0.44
N HIS A 333 -53.69 20.92 0.55
CA HIS A 333 -54.40 20.04 1.48
C HIS A 333 -55.40 19.09 0.80
N GLY A 334 -55.62 17.93 1.46
CA GLY A 334 -56.76 17.06 1.20
C GLY A 334 -56.70 15.79 2.04
N ASP A 335 -57.27 15.82 3.25
CA ASP A 335 -57.67 14.63 4.02
C ASP A 335 -58.75 13.84 3.24
N ILE A 336 -58.74 12.50 3.37
CA ILE A 336 -59.94 11.65 3.57
C ILE A 336 -59.51 10.21 3.88
N SER A 337 -60.15 9.66 4.91
CA SER A 337 -60.17 8.32 5.50
C SER A 337 -60.59 7.16 4.58
N GLY A 338 -60.08 5.95 4.83
CA GLY A 338 -60.71 4.68 4.42
C GLY A 338 -59.76 3.46 4.31
N GLU A 339 -59.89 2.50 5.23
CA GLU A 339 -59.30 1.14 5.26
C GLU A 339 -60.02 0.18 4.24
N PRO A 340 -59.64 -1.11 4.08
CA PRO A 340 -58.50 -1.68 3.34
C PRO A 340 -58.94 -2.76 2.30
N PHE A 341 -58.22 -3.02 1.18
CA PHE A 341 -58.04 -4.37 0.58
C PHE A 341 -57.30 -4.40 -0.78
N SER A 342 -56.56 -5.51 -0.99
CA SER A 342 -56.20 -6.20 -2.24
C SER A 342 -55.37 -5.51 -3.36
N THR A 343 -54.20 -6.09 -3.63
CA THR A 343 -53.50 -6.12 -4.94
C THR A 343 -54.31 -6.94 -5.98
N PRO A 344 -54.22 -6.76 -7.32
CA PRO A 344 -52.95 -6.63 -8.06
C PRO A 344 -52.96 -5.76 -9.35
N GLU A 345 -51.80 -5.72 -10.03
CA GLU A 345 -51.56 -5.34 -11.44
C GLU A 345 -51.64 -3.86 -11.87
N ALA A 346 -50.47 -3.28 -12.18
CA ALA A 346 -50.15 -2.63 -13.47
C ALA A 346 -48.93 -1.71 -13.33
N VAL A 347 -47.73 -2.22 -13.61
CA VAL A 347 -46.61 -1.35 -14.04
C VAL A 347 -46.17 -1.84 -15.40
N GLY A 348 -46.54 -1.06 -16.41
CA GLY A 348 -46.13 -1.23 -17.78
C GLY A 348 -44.64 -1.00 -17.96
N ASN A 349 -44.07 -1.93 -18.72
CA ASN A 349 -42.76 -1.93 -19.37
C ASN A 349 -42.18 -0.56 -19.75
N ILE A 350 -40.94 -0.31 -19.33
CA ILE A 350 -39.96 0.43 -20.12
C ILE A 350 -38.87 -0.55 -20.52
N ASN A 351 -38.80 -0.79 -21.83
CA ASN A 351 -37.95 -1.79 -22.47
C ASN A 351 -36.59 -1.15 -22.80
N VAL A 352 -35.53 -1.53 -22.11
CA VAL A 352 -34.15 -1.19 -22.50
C VAL A 352 -33.55 -2.42 -23.19
N GLY A 353 -33.44 -2.33 -24.52
CA GLY A 353 -32.88 -3.38 -25.36
C GLY A 353 -31.37 -3.53 -25.15
N ILE A 354 -30.94 -4.66 -24.59
CA ILE A 354 -29.56 -5.14 -24.61
C ILE A 354 -29.49 -6.28 -25.65
N PRO A 355 -28.54 -6.28 -26.59
CA PRO A 355 -28.48 -7.30 -27.65
C PRO A 355 -28.12 -8.68 -27.08
N LYS A 356 -28.96 -9.67 -27.38
CA LYS A 356 -28.77 -11.09 -27.04
C LYS A 356 -27.56 -11.68 -27.77
N THR A 357 -26.42 -11.75 -27.08
CA THR A 357 -25.27 -12.58 -27.48
C THR A 357 -24.82 -13.56 -26.39
N SER A 358 -25.57 -13.70 -25.29
CA SER A 358 -25.17 -14.56 -24.16
C SER A 358 -25.82 -15.95 -24.11
N GLU A 359 -26.86 -16.26 -24.90
CA GLU A 359 -27.53 -17.57 -24.83
C GLU A 359 -26.70 -18.72 -25.41
N ALA A 360 -25.82 -18.46 -26.40
CA ALA A 360 -24.92 -19.47 -26.94
C ALA A 360 -23.72 -19.76 -26.01
N ALA A 361 -23.18 -18.72 -25.37
CA ALA A 361 -22.09 -18.85 -24.40
C ALA A 361 -22.57 -19.50 -23.09
N SER A 362 -23.78 -19.16 -22.63
CA SER A 362 -24.40 -19.78 -21.45
C SER A 362 -24.62 -21.28 -21.66
N ASN A 363 -25.13 -21.70 -22.82
CA ASN A 363 -25.35 -23.11 -23.11
C ASN A 363 -24.04 -23.91 -23.27
N LEU A 364 -22.96 -23.29 -23.74
CA LEU A 364 -21.65 -23.94 -23.84
C LEU A 364 -21.01 -24.12 -22.45
N ILE A 365 -21.08 -23.09 -21.60
CA ILE A 365 -20.57 -23.12 -20.21
C ILE A 365 -21.40 -24.09 -19.35
N GLN A 366 -22.71 -24.13 -19.55
CA GLN A 366 -23.61 -25.02 -18.82
C GLN A 366 -23.49 -26.49 -19.28
N ARG A 367 -23.13 -26.75 -20.55
CA ARG A 367 -22.76 -28.10 -21.02
C ARG A 367 -21.35 -28.54 -20.59
N LEU A 368 -20.43 -27.61 -20.32
CA LEU A 368 -19.10 -27.90 -19.78
C LEU A 368 -19.12 -28.18 -18.26
N MET A 369 -20.18 -27.77 -17.55
CA MET A 369 -20.37 -27.98 -16.11
C MET A 369 -21.14 -29.26 -15.75
N LEU A 370 -21.48 -30.10 -16.73
CA LEU A 370 -22.15 -31.39 -16.53
C LEU A 370 -21.43 -32.50 -17.30
N ALA A 371 -20.21 -32.80 -16.86
CA ALA A 371 -19.86 -34.20 -16.71
C ALA A 371 -19.91 -34.45 -15.20
N ASP A 372 -20.96 -35.10 -14.72
CA ASP A 372 -21.04 -35.65 -13.37
C ASP A 372 -19.93 -36.71 -13.23
N LEU A 373 -18.69 -36.23 -13.05
CA LEU A 373 -17.57 -37.07 -12.70
C LEU A 373 -17.78 -37.46 -11.25
N ASP A 374 -18.27 -38.68 -11.03
CA ASP A 374 -18.30 -39.32 -9.73
C ASP A 374 -16.93 -39.10 -9.03
N PRO A 375 -16.89 -38.65 -7.78
CA PRO A 375 -15.64 -38.45 -7.04
C PRO A 375 -14.68 -39.64 -7.07
N ALA A 376 -15.18 -40.88 -7.24
CA ALA A 376 -14.36 -42.07 -7.50
C ALA A 376 -13.63 -42.01 -8.86
N ALA A 377 -14.30 -41.53 -9.91
CA ALA A 377 -13.71 -41.28 -11.21
C ALA A 377 -12.71 -40.11 -11.18
N ALA A 378 -13.00 -39.04 -10.42
CA ALA A 378 -12.07 -37.92 -10.24
C ALA A 378 -10.77 -38.36 -9.54
N LYS A 379 -10.86 -39.20 -8.49
CA LYS A 379 -9.69 -39.76 -7.81
C LYS A 379 -8.85 -40.66 -8.72
N SER A 380 -9.51 -41.48 -9.55
CA SER A 380 -8.85 -42.32 -10.54
C SER A 380 -8.17 -41.48 -11.64
N ALA A 381 -8.83 -40.40 -12.07
CA ALA A 381 -8.28 -39.46 -13.04
C ALA A 381 -7.03 -38.74 -12.49
N VAL A 382 -7.04 -38.30 -11.22
CA VAL A 382 -5.86 -37.72 -10.54
C VAL A 382 -4.70 -38.71 -10.51
N GLY A 383 -4.97 -39.98 -10.17
CA GLY A 383 -3.95 -41.03 -10.08
C GLY A 383 -3.27 -41.37 -11.41
N ILE A 384 -3.95 -41.14 -12.54
CA ILE A 384 -3.41 -41.41 -13.89
C ILE A 384 -2.81 -40.12 -14.49
N LEU A 385 -3.53 -39.01 -14.40
CA LEU A 385 -3.20 -37.76 -15.07
C LEU A 385 -2.01 -37.06 -14.41
N GLY A 386 -1.90 -37.09 -13.08
CA GLY A 386 -0.79 -36.46 -12.35
C GLY A 386 0.59 -37.02 -12.75
N PRO A 387 0.81 -38.35 -12.64
CA PRO A 387 2.06 -38.96 -13.09
C PRO A 387 2.33 -38.76 -14.59
N PHE A 388 1.29 -38.79 -15.43
CA PHE A 388 1.42 -38.55 -16.87
C PHE A 388 1.89 -37.12 -17.19
N LEU A 389 1.24 -36.10 -16.60
CA LEU A 389 1.60 -34.69 -16.80
C LEU A 389 2.99 -34.38 -16.24
N SER A 390 3.34 -34.96 -15.09
CA SER A 390 4.67 -34.82 -14.50
C SER A 390 5.76 -35.46 -15.37
N ALA A 391 5.54 -36.67 -15.88
CA ALA A 391 6.45 -37.35 -16.79
C ALA A 391 6.65 -36.56 -18.09
N PHE A 392 5.57 -36.05 -18.70
CA PHE A 392 5.67 -35.23 -19.91
C PHE A 392 6.37 -33.89 -19.64
N SER A 393 6.10 -33.24 -18.50
CA SER A 393 6.78 -32.00 -18.10
C SER A 393 8.28 -32.22 -17.98
N PHE A 394 8.71 -33.34 -17.39
CA PHE A 394 10.11 -33.73 -17.34
C PHE A 394 10.73 -33.94 -18.72
N LEU A 395 10.02 -34.63 -19.64
CA LEU A 395 10.48 -34.80 -21.02
C LEU A 395 10.66 -33.45 -21.73
N PHE A 396 9.77 -32.48 -21.49
CA PHE A 396 9.90 -31.13 -22.06
C PHE A 396 11.06 -30.34 -21.45
N ILE A 397 11.35 -30.47 -20.16
CA ILE A 397 12.56 -29.90 -19.54
C ILE A 397 13.81 -30.46 -20.24
N VAL A 398 13.89 -31.78 -20.41
CA VAL A 398 15.01 -32.41 -21.10
C VAL A 398 15.08 -31.95 -22.57
N ARG A 399 13.93 -31.70 -23.21
CA ARG A 399 13.88 -31.12 -24.56
C ARG A 399 14.39 -29.70 -24.67
N ILE A 400 14.17 -28.86 -23.67
CA ILE A 400 14.74 -27.50 -23.63
C ILE A 400 16.27 -27.60 -23.62
N VAL A 401 16.84 -28.49 -22.82
CA VAL A 401 18.30 -28.68 -22.79
C VAL A 401 18.81 -29.24 -24.12
N MET A 402 18.09 -30.20 -24.72
CA MET A 402 18.47 -30.76 -26.02
C MET A 402 18.40 -29.73 -27.15
N SER A 403 17.51 -28.73 -27.08
CA SER A 403 17.42 -27.70 -28.13
C SER A 403 18.61 -26.75 -28.18
N TRP A 404 19.44 -26.71 -27.13
CA TRP A 404 20.71 -25.97 -27.11
C TRP A 404 21.82 -26.65 -27.92
N TYR A 405 21.64 -27.94 -28.28
CA TYR A 405 22.62 -28.75 -28.99
C TYR A 405 22.04 -29.31 -30.31
N PRO A 406 21.98 -28.51 -31.38
CA PRO A 406 21.29 -28.90 -32.62
C PRO A 406 21.94 -30.06 -33.38
N LYS A 407 23.17 -30.46 -33.03
CA LYS A 407 23.91 -31.59 -33.64
C LYS A 407 23.66 -32.95 -32.95
N LEU A 408 22.77 -33.02 -31.95
CA LEU A 408 22.52 -34.28 -31.24
C LEU A 408 21.89 -35.34 -32.16
N PRO A 409 22.32 -36.62 -32.05
CA PRO A 409 21.75 -37.72 -32.83
C PRO A 409 20.39 -38.14 -32.23
N VAL A 410 19.38 -37.29 -32.41
CA VAL A 410 18.06 -37.40 -31.76
C VAL A 410 17.28 -38.67 -32.10
N GLY A 411 17.58 -39.32 -33.23
CA GLY A 411 16.99 -40.60 -33.62
C GLY A 411 17.65 -41.83 -32.96
N LYS A 412 18.66 -41.65 -32.11
CA LYS A 412 19.38 -42.73 -31.43
C LYS A 412 19.18 -42.69 -29.93
N PHE A 413 19.36 -43.84 -29.28
CA PHE A 413 19.38 -43.95 -27.83
C PHE A 413 20.54 -43.12 -27.24
N PRO A 414 20.36 -42.42 -26.10
CA PRO A 414 19.14 -42.34 -25.28
C PRO A 414 18.15 -41.24 -25.73
N TYR A 415 18.56 -40.34 -26.62
CA TYR A 415 17.80 -39.14 -27.01
C TYR A 415 16.43 -39.42 -27.62
N VAL A 416 16.29 -40.55 -28.32
CA VAL A 416 15.02 -40.98 -28.92
C VAL A 416 13.90 -41.16 -27.89
N LEU A 417 14.24 -41.53 -26.64
CA LEU A 417 13.27 -41.70 -25.55
C LEU A 417 12.56 -40.40 -25.19
N VAL A 418 13.22 -39.27 -25.41
CA VAL A 418 12.67 -37.94 -25.15
C VAL A 418 12.18 -37.31 -26.45
N TYR A 419 12.88 -37.58 -27.56
CA TYR A 419 12.55 -37.01 -28.86
C TYR A 419 11.20 -37.50 -29.40
N ALA A 420 11.03 -38.81 -29.50
CA ALA A 420 9.85 -39.43 -30.11
C ALA A 420 8.51 -39.05 -29.45
N PRO A 421 8.35 -39.06 -28.11
CA PRO A 421 7.06 -38.75 -27.49
C PRO A 421 6.70 -37.25 -27.51
N THR A 422 7.68 -36.35 -27.57
CA THR A 422 7.45 -34.89 -27.52
C THR A 422 7.26 -34.28 -28.91
N GLU A 423 7.83 -34.88 -29.95
CA GLU A 423 7.87 -34.32 -31.30
C GLU A 423 6.49 -34.08 -31.95
N PRO A 424 5.48 -34.97 -31.79
CA PRO A 424 4.14 -34.75 -32.35
C PRO A 424 3.48 -33.45 -31.86
N LEU A 425 3.81 -33.01 -30.64
CA LEU A 425 3.31 -31.78 -30.04
C LEU A 425 4.11 -30.54 -30.51
N LEU A 426 5.40 -30.72 -30.77
CA LEU A 426 6.29 -29.61 -31.15
C LEU A 426 6.19 -29.23 -32.64
N ILE A 427 5.99 -30.18 -33.54
CA ILE A 427 5.83 -29.91 -34.99
C ILE A 427 4.78 -28.83 -35.29
N PRO A 428 3.52 -28.92 -34.79
CA PRO A 428 2.53 -27.88 -35.06
C PRO A 428 2.89 -26.56 -34.40
N THR A 429 3.45 -26.58 -33.19
CA THR A 429 3.82 -25.35 -32.47
C THR A 429 4.98 -24.61 -33.13
N ARG A 430 5.94 -25.31 -33.75
CA ARG A 430 7.04 -24.68 -34.50
C ARG A 430 6.57 -23.96 -35.76
N LYS A 431 5.43 -24.35 -36.33
CA LYS A 431 4.83 -23.61 -37.45
C LYS A 431 4.29 -22.25 -37.00
N LEU A 432 3.86 -22.14 -35.75
CA LEU A 432 3.32 -20.91 -35.16
C LEU A 432 4.42 -20.05 -34.52
N ILE A 433 5.40 -20.68 -33.87
CA ILE A 433 6.51 -20.03 -33.17
C ILE A 433 7.82 -20.60 -33.73
N PRO A 434 8.41 -19.93 -34.73
CA PRO A 434 9.64 -20.41 -35.35
C PRO A 434 10.83 -20.34 -34.37
N PRO A 435 11.89 -21.14 -34.58
CA PRO A 435 13.09 -21.10 -33.75
C PRO A 435 13.73 -19.70 -33.72
N LEU A 436 14.14 -19.26 -32.53
CA LEU A 436 14.80 -17.97 -32.32
C LEU A 436 16.30 -18.20 -32.18
N GLY A 437 17.11 -17.61 -33.08
CA GLY A 437 18.57 -17.72 -33.00
C GLY A 437 19.12 -19.14 -33.15
N GLY A 438 18.40 -20.02 -33.86
CA GLY A 438 18.79 -21.43 -34.04
C GLY A 438 18.44 -22.36 -32.88
N VAL A 439 17.77 -21.85 -31.84
CA VAL A 439 17.28 -22.62 -30.69
C VAL A 439 15.76 -22.79 -30.80
N ASP A 440 15.29 -24.03 -30.64
CA ASP A 440 13.87 -24.33 -30.60
C ASP A 440 13.29 -23.96 -29.22
N VAL A 441 12.43 -22.94 -29.20
CA VAL A 441 11.76 -22.40 -28.00
C VAL A 441 10.41 -23.07 -27.71
N THR A 442 9.89 -23.85 -28.64
CA THR A 442 8.58 -24.51 -28.50
C THR A 442 8.47 -25.49 -27.33
N PRO A 443 9.54 -26.18 -26.88
CA PRO A 443 9.51 -26.97 -25.65
C PRO A 443 9.21 -26.15 -24.38
N VAL A 444 9.63 -24.88 -24.33
CA VAL A 444 9.35 -23.99 -23.19
C VAL A 444 7.87 -23.68 -23.09
N VAL A 445 7.22 -23.45 -24.24
CA VAL A 445 5.78 -23.17 -24.32
C VAL A 445 4.98 -24.38 -23.82
N TRP A 446 5.35 -25.59 -24.26
CA TRP A 446 4.69 -26.82 -23.80
C TRP A 446 4.97 -27.14 -22.34
N PHE A 447 6.18 -26.87 -21.84
CA PHE A 447 6.47 -26.99 -20.41
C PHE A 447 5.60 -26.04 -19.57
N GLY A 448 5.45 -24.78 -19.99
CA GLY A 448 4.58 -23.81 -19.32
C GLY A 448 3.11 -24.25 -19.34
N LEU A 449 2.61 -24.71 -20.49
CA LEU A 449 1.24 -25.20 -20.63
C LEU A 449 0.97 -26.43 -19.76
N LEU A 450 1.88 -27.41 -19.74
CA LEU A 450 1.74 -28.60 -18.92
C LEU A 450 1.85 -28.30 -17.43
N SER A 451 2.75 -27.38 -17.03
CA SER A 451 2.87 -26.95 -15.64
C SER A 451 1.59 -26.26 -15.15
N PHE A 452 1.00 -25.41 -16.00
CA PHE A 452 -0.28 -24.76 -15.73
C PHE A 452 -1.43 -25.76 -15.63
N LEU A 453 -1.53 -26.71 -16.57
CA LEU A 453 -2.54 -27.77 -16.53
C LEU A 453 -2.37 -28.69 -15.31
N ASN A 454 -1.13 -28.99 -14.93
CA ASN A 454 -0.83 -29.79 -13.76
C ASN A 454 -1.31 -29.10 -12.47
N GLU A 455 -1.07 -27.79 -12.34
CA GLU A 455 -1.53 -27.02 -11.17
C GLU A 455 -3.06 -26.89 -11.14
N ILE A 456 -3.70 -26.56 -12.27
CA ILE A 456 -5.15 -26.37 -12.33
C ILE A 456 -5.93 -27.67 -12.16
N LEU A 457 -5.44 -28.78 -12.71
CA LEU A 457 -6.19 -30.05 -12.67
C LEU A 457 -5.84 -30.88 -11.44
N VAL A 458 -4.55 -30.97 -11.10
CA VAL A 458 -4.00 -31.95 -10.16
C VAL A 458 -3.26 -31.31 -8.97
N GLY A 459 -3.09 -29.99 -8.96
CA GLY A 459 -2.44 -29.27 -7.87
C GLY A 459 -3.21 -29.37 -6.55
N PRO A 460 -2.64 -28.89 -5.43
CA PRO A 460 -3.28 -28.93 -4.11
C PRO A 460 -4.66 -28.25 -4.06
N GLN A 461 -4.88 -27.25 -4.91
CA GLN A 461 -6.17 -26.58 -5.14
C GLN A 461 -6.78 -26.90 -6.51
N GLY A 462 -6.31 -27.96 -7.16
CA GLY A 462 -6.71 -28.35 -8.50
C GLY A 462 -8.14 -28.87 -8.56
N LEU A 463 -8.81 -28.65 -9.69
CA LEU A 463 -10.22 -28.95 -9.89
C LEU A 463 -10.56 -30.43 -9.62
N LEU A 464 -9.73 -31.37 -10.07
CA LEU A 464 -9.97 -32.80 -9.85
C LEU A 464 -9.69 -33.23 -8.40
N VAL A 465 -8.74 -32.56 -7.73
CA VAL A 465 -8.45 -32.79 -6.31
C VAL A 465 -9.62 -32.32 -5.46
N LEU A 466 -10.13 -31.12 -5.72
CA LEU A 466 -11.31 -30.56 -5.03
C LEU A 466 -12.55 -31.44 -5.25
N LEU A 467 -12.80 -31.91 -6.47
CA LEU A 467 -13.91 -32.82 -6.78
C LEU A 467 -13.75 -34.18 -6.08
N SER A 468 -12.53 -34.71 -5.98
CA SER A 468 -12.28 -35.99 -5.29
C SER A 468 -12.47 -35.93 -3.78
N GLN A 469 -12.41 -34.73 -3.18
CA GLN A 469 -12.54 -34.49 -1.73
C GLN A 469 -13.98 -34.23 -1.28
N GLN A 470 -14.94 -34.09 -2.20
CA GLN A 470 -16.36 -33.87 -1.87
C GLN A 470 -17.06 -35.11 -1.25
N ILE A 471 -16.37 -36.25 -1.10
CA ILE A 471 -16.85 -37.42 -0.34
C ILE A 471 -15.87 -37.74 0.80
N SER A 472 -15.80 -36.87 1.81
CA SER A 472 -15.21 -37.21 3.10
C SER A 472 -16.03 -36.61 4.22
#